data_AF-A0AAJ4JSA3-F1
#
_entry.id   AF-A0AAJ4JSA3-F1
#
_cell.length_a   1.000
_cell.length_b   1.000
_cell.length_c   1.000
_cell.angle_alpha   90.00
_cell.angle_beta   90.00
_cell.angle_gamma   90.00
#
_symmetry.space_group_name_H-M   'P 1'
#
loop_
_entity.id
_entity.type
_entity.pdbx_description
1 polymer ?
#
loop_
_entity_poly.entity_id
_entity_poly.type
_entity_poly.pdbx_seq_one_letter_code
_entity_poly.pdbx_strand_id
1 'polypeptide(L)'
;MKKWFFILLFLSIVIGIVYITPVSVLNEDKPNMVPKENINLEQFDLQEKEINKEEMYQGELLLVNDEFPVKERYIKKDMIQLINHRELIANYGLLHQDLRLSEKVARKFSDMVEAAQKDNVHNFLLSSAFRDQEEQKVLYEEKGKDYALPPGYSEHNLGLALDVGSTKESIKYAAEGAWIQKNAWKFGFVLRYPKAKVHITGIEYEPWHLRYVGLPHSAIMYEKNLVLEEYLTYLKKEKQIATTYQGEKFLICFFPVSEDHPKILVPTDSEYTISGNNMDGVIVTTRQNMDSGTQV
;
A
#
# COMPACT_ATOMS: atom_id res chain seq x y z
N MET A 1 -77.29 18.16 26.39
CA MET A 1 -76.51 19.43 26.36
C MET A 1 -75.11 19.16 26.87
N LYS A 2 -74.09 19.75 26.21
CA LYS A 2 -72.60 19.66 26.39
C LYS A 2 -71.97 19.03 25.13
N LYS A 3 -72.00 19.76 24.02
CA LYS A 3 -70.97 20.70 23.51
C LYS A 3 -69.68 19.98 23.10
N TRP A 4 -69.62 19.69 21.80
CA TRP A 4 -68.43 19.34 21.04
C TRP A 4 -67.39 20.45 21.13
N PHE A 5 -66.14 20.09 21.35
CA PHE A 5 -64.98 20.94 21.05
C PHE A 5 -64.08 20.17 20.10
N PHE A 6 -64.12 20.57 18.83
CA PHE A 6 -63.13 20.22 17.83
C PHE A 6 -61.81 20.91 18.19
N ILE A 7 -60.79 20.14 18.53
CA ILE A 7 -59.40 20.62 18.51
C ILE A 7 -58.80 20.17 17.19
N LEU A 8 -58.67 21.11 16.26
CA LEU A 8 -57.86 20.99 15.05
C LEU A 8 -56.40 20.92 15.47
N LEU A 9 -55.82 19.72 15.48
CA LEU A 9 -54.38 19.53 15.61
C LEU A 9 -53.75 19.85 14.24
N PHE A 10 -53.15 21.03 14.11
CA PHE A 10 -52.34 21.35 12.94
C PHE A 10 -51.08 20.47 12.95
N LEU A 11 -50.99 19.58 11.96
CA LEU A 11 -49.77 18.90 11.58
C LEU A 11 -48.71 19.94 11.18
N SER A 12 -47.63 20.06 11.95
CA SER A 12 -46.37 20.62 11.45
C SER A 12 -45.32 19.53 11.46
N ILE A 13 -45.34 18.68 10.43
CA ILE A 13 -44.21 17.80 10.12
C ILE A 13 -43.09 18.72 9.60
N VAL A 14 -42.11 19.00 10.45
CA VAL A 14 -40.84 19.55 9.99
C VAL A 14 -40.09 18.41 9.31
N ILE A 15 -40.32 18.25 8.01
CA ILE A 15 -39.44 17.44 7.15
C ILE A 15 -38.15 18.24 7.04
N GLY A 16 -37.19 17.93 7.91
CA GLY A 16 -35.80 18.31 7.68
C GLY A 16 -35.32 17.56 6.45
N ILE A 17 -35.44 18.20 5.28
CA ILE A 17 -34.70 17.79 4.10
C ILE A 17 -33.24 18.10 4.43
N VAL A 18 -32.53 17.11 4.97
CA VAL A 18 -31.08 17.10 4.91
C VAL A 18 -30.77 16.99 3.42
N TYR A 19 -30.48 18.13 2.80
CA TYR A 19 -29.76 18.15 1.55
C TYR A 19 -28.39 17.55 1.88
N ILE A 20 -28.29 16.23 1.75
CA ILE A 20 -27.01 15.60 1.46
C ILE A 20 -26.68 16.17 0.09
N THR A 21 -25.97 17.30 0.07
CA THR A 21 -25.22 17.68 -1.13
C THR A 21 -24.45 16.42 -1.49
N PRO A 22 -24.63 15.84 -2.69
CA PRO A 22 -23.72 14.81 -3.12
C PRO A 22 -22.35 15.43 -2.91
N VAL A 23 -21.50 14.77 -2.10
CA VAL A 23 -20.09 15.12 -2.05
C VAL A 23 -19.67 14.96 -3.50
N SER A 24 -19.65 16.09 -4.20
CA SER A 24 -18.95 16.22 -5.46
C SER A 24 -17.57 15.74 -5.09
N VAL A 25 -17.21 14.56 -5.59
CA VAL A 25 -15.83 14.14 -5.70
C VAL A 25 -15.19 15.24 -6.51
N LEU A 26 -14.69 16.26 -5.80
CA LEU A 26 -13.84 17.27 -6.38
C LEU A 26 -12.70 16.47 -6.99
N ASN A 27 -12.46 16.71 -8.28
CA ASN A 27 -11.28 16.24 -8.97
C ASN A 27 -10.06 16.61 -8.13
N GLU A 28 -9.57 15.69 -7.30
CA GLU A 28 -8.39 15.88 -6.50
C GLU A 28 -7.41 14.78 -6.86
N ASP A 29 -6.32 15.19 -7.50
CA ASP A 29 -5.09 14.47 -7.78
C ASP A 29 -5.27 13.01 -8.21
N LYS A 30 -5.84 12.78 -9.40
CA LYS A 30 -5.43 11.57 -10.13
C LYS A 30 -3.89 11.62 -10.24
N PRO A 31 -3.19 10.49 -10.05
CA PRO A 31 -1.76 10.45 -10.29
C PRO A 31 -1.50 11.08 -11.66
N ASN A 32 -0.55 12.00 -11.73
CA ASN A 32 -0.10 12.59 -12.98
C ASN A 32 0.76 11.56 -13.75
N MET A 33 0.26 10.31 -13.80
CA MET A 33 0.72 9.26 -14.67
C MET A 33 0.31 9.68 -16.06
N VAL A 34 1.29 10.15 -16.83
CA VAL A 34 1.07 10.44 -18.24
C VAL A 34 0.78 9.09 -18.91
N PRO A 35 -0.44 8.86 -19.46
CA PRO A 35 -0.77 7.60 -20.08
C PRO A 35 0.11 7.41 -21.30
N LYS A 36 0.92 6.34 -21.37
CA LYS A 36 1.63 5.76 -22.54
C LYS A 36 2.32 6.70 -23.55
N GLU A 37 2.30 8.03 -23.42
CA GLU A 37 2.78 8.94 -24.44
C GLU A 37 4.32 8.87 -24.49
N ASN A 38 4.80 8.24 -25.55
CA ASN A 38 6.17 8.25 -26.06
C ASN A 38 7.25 7.58 -25.19
N ILE A 39 6.92 6.69 -24.24
CA ILE A 39 7.94 5.77 -23.68
C ILE A 39 7.94 4.49 -24.52
N ASN A 40 8.93 4.39 -25.41
CA ASN A 40 9.23 3.17 -26.15
C ASN A 40 10.14 2.27 -25.28
N LEU A 41 9.92 0.96 -25.34
CA LEU A 41 10.79 -0.05 -24.72
C LEU A 41 12.24 0.06 -25.22
N GLU A 42 12.43 0.51 -26.46
CA GLU A 42 13.75 0.79 -27.05
C GLU A 42 14.54 1.90 -26.33
N GLN A 43 13.91 2.66 -25.42
CA GLN A 43 14.61 3.66 -24.60
C GLN A 43 15.37 3.03 -23.42
N PHE A 44 15.14 1.75 -23.13
CA PHE A 44 15.83 1.03 -22.07
C PHE A 44 16.86 0.11 -22.69
N ASP A 45 18.14 0.36 -22.38
CA ASP A 45 19.21 -0.59 -22.71
C ASP A 45 19.13 -1.76 -21.74
N LEU A 46 18.78 -2.94 -22.27
CA LEU A 46 18.52 -4.15 -21.48
C LEU A 46 19.56 -5.23 -21.76
N GLN A 47 19.90 -5.98 -20.71
CA GLN A 47 20.75 -7.17 -20.78
C GLN A 47 20.09 -8.36 -20.08
N GLU A 48 20.46 -9.57 -20.50
CA GLU A 48 20.07 -10.78 -19.79
C GLU A 48 20.79 -10.88 -18.45
N LYS A 49 20.04 -11.25 -17.41
CA LYS A 49 20.57 -11.63 -16.10
C LYS A 49 19.94 -12.95 -15.68
N GLU A 50 20.78 -13.88 -15.27
CA GLU A 50 20.33 -15.10 -14.60
C GLU A 50 20.02 -14.78 -13.14
N ILE A 51 18.89 -15.27 -12.63
CA ILE A 51 18.51 -15.20 -11.21
C ILE A 51 18.25 -16.59 -10.67
N ASN A 52 18.18 -16.75 -9.35
CA ASN A 52 17.72 -17.99 -8.75
C ASN A 52 16.18 -17.98 -8.61
N LYS A 53 15.52 -19.13 -8.77
CA LYS A 53 14.06 -19.25 -8.58
C LYS A 53 13.55 -18.71 -7.24
N GLU A 54 14.39 -18.77 -6.21
CA GLU A 54 14.06 -18.32 -4.86
C GLU A 54 13.89 -16.79 -4.73
N GLU A 55 14.30 -16.03 -5.75
CA GLU A 55 14.00 -14.59 -5.81
C GLU A 55 12.49 -14.30 -5.93
N MET A 56 11.67 -15.28 -6.32
CA MET A 56 10.20 -15.17 -6.30
C MET A 56 9.61 -14.93 -4.91
N TYR A 57 10.37 -15.23 -3.85
CA TYR A 57 9.90 -15.12 -2.46
C TYR A 57 10.50 -13.92 -1.71
N GLN A 58 11.19 -13.02 -2.42
CA GLN A 58 11.81 -11.81 -1.87
C GLN A 58 11.27 -10.55 -2.55
N GLY A 59 11.34 -9.42 -1.87
CA GLY A 59 10.99 -8.11 -2.44
C GLY A 59 9.71 -7.50 -1.87
N GLU A 60 9.18 -6.50 -2.56
CA GLU A 60 8.14 -5.59 -2.06
C GLU A 60 6.73 -5.93 -2.57
N LEU A 61 6.64 -6.72 -3.64
CA LEU A 61 5.40 -7.13 -4.31
C LEU A 61 4.96 -8.56 -3.96
N LEU A 62 5.48 -9.12 -2.86
CA LEU A 62 5.08 -10.45 -2.39
C LEU A 62 3.59 -10.44 -2.02
N LEU A 63 2.80 -11.30 -2.68
CA LEU A 63 1.44 -11.57 -2.25
C LEU A 63 1.47 -12.50 -1.04
N VAL A 64 0.97 -12.01 0.09
CA VAL A 64 0.73 -12.83 1.27
C VAL A 64 -0.73 -12.73 1.61
N ASN A 65 -1.38 -13.89 1.62
CA ASN A 65 -2.79 -14.11 1.91
C ASN A 65 -2.95 -15.56 2.38
N ASP A 66 -4.19 -16.06 2.46
CA ASP A 66 -4.55 -17.43 2.85
C ASP A 66 -4.03 -18.54 1.92
N GLU A 67 -3.63 -18.21 0.69
CA GLU A 67 -3.07 -19.15 -0.29
C GLU A 67 -1.53 -19.15 -0.31
N PHE A 68 -0.91 -17.98 -0.17
CA PHE A 68 0.54 -17.78 -0.35
C PHE A 68 1.21 -17.33 0.95
N PRO A 69 1.75 -18.25 1.76
CA PRO A 69 2.42 -17.87 3.01
C PRO A 69 3.80 -17.24 2.77
N VAL A 70 4.26 -16.49 3.77
CA VAL A 70 5.62 -15.99 3.91
C VAL A 70 6.60 -17.16 4.00
N LYS A 71 7.73 -17.01 3.32
CA LYS A 71 8.89 -17.87 3.46
C LYS A 71 9.89 -17.18 4.39
N GLU A 72 9.98 -17.64 5.64
CA GLU A 72 10.74 -16.96 6.71
C GLU A 72 12.18 -16.59 6.34
N ARG A 73 12.88 -17.46 5.60
CA ARG A 73 14.26 -17.22 5.13
C ARG A 73 14.43 -15.97 4.24
N TYR A 74 13.32 -15.42 3.75
CA TYR A 74 13.27 -14.28 2.82
C TYR A 74 12.64 -13.03 3.41
N ILE A 75 12.41 -13.02 4.73
CA ILE A 75 12.05 -11.81 5.46
C ILE A 75 13.20 -10.79 5.33
N LYS A 76 12.82 -9.52 5.20
CA LYS A 76 13.76 -8.40 5.08
C LYS A 76 14.76 -8.36 6.24
N LYS A 77 16.03 -8.15 5.91
CA LYS A 77 17.14 -8.13 6.87
C LYS A 77 17.43 -6.74 7.45
N ASP A 78 16.84 -5.69 6.88
CA ASP A 78 16.99 -4.29 7.30
C ASP A 78 16.00 -3.88 8.41
N MET A 79 15.59 -4.83 9.25
CA MET A 79 14.69 -4.55 10.37
C MET A 79 15.41 -3.73 11.44
N ILE A 80 14.80 -2.60 11.80
CA ILE A 80 15.26 -1.73 12.88
C ILE A 80 14.19 -1.61 13.96
N GLN A 81 14.59 -1.39 15.21
CA GLN A 81 13.67 -1.05 16.29
C GLN A 81 13.46 0.46 16.30
N LEU A 82 12.24 0.91 16.02
CA LEU A 82 11.96 2.31 15.68
C LEU A 82 12.29 3.31 16.80
N ILE A 83 12.16 2.91 18.06
CA ILE A 83 12.45 3.79 19.21
C ILE A 83 13.91 4.28 19.25
N ASN A 84 14.83 3.54 18.62
CA ASN A 84 16.25 3.90 18.55
C ASN A 84 16.58 4.88 17.42
N HIS A 85 15.59 5.22 16.58
CA HIS A 85 15.73 6.06 15.39
C HIS A 85 14.79 7.26 15.48
N ARG A 86 15.10 8.20 16.38
CA ARG A 86 14.24 9.38 16.67
C ARG A 86 13.94 10.22 15.43
N GLU A 87 14.87 10.27 14.49
CA GLU A 87 14.73 10.95 13.20
C GLU A 87 13.62 10.36 12.33
N LEU A 88 13.32 9.06 12.46
CA LEU A 88 12.29 8.37 11.68
C LEU A 88 10.90 8.42 12.33
N ILE A 89 10.82 8.77 13.62
CA ILE A 89 9.57 8.79 14.41
C ILE A 89 9.20 10.18 14.91
N ALA A 90 9.89 11.24 14.46
CA ALA A 90 9.74 12.59 14.98
C ALA A 90 8.31 13.15 14.90
N ASN A 91 7.51 12.63 13.96
CA ASN A 91 6.23 13.20 13.57
C ASN A 91 5.01 12.31 13.86
N TYR A 92 5.20 11.18 14.55
CA TYR A 92 4.11 10.27 14.94
C TYR A 92 4.44 9.53 16.24
N GLY A 93 3.41 9.04 16.93
CA GLY A 93 3.58 8.22 18.14
C GLY A 93 3.87 6.75 17.82
N LEU A 94 4.49 6.04 18.76
CA LEU A 94 4.55 4.58 18.76
C LEU A 94 3.64 4.05 19.88
N LEU A 95 2.76 3.10 19.59
CA LEU A 95 1.94 2.46 20.62
C LEU A 95 2.79 1.58 21.54
N HIS A 96 3.80 0.91 20.97
CA HIS A 96 4.75 0.07 21.68
C HIS A 96 6.19 0.43 21.31
N GLN A 97 7.13 0.31 22.24
CA GLN A 97 8.54 0.71 22.03
C GLN A 97 9.38 -0.34 21.31
N ASP A 98 8.89 -1.58 21.25
CA ASP A 98 9.50 -2.74 20.60
C ASP A 98 9.10 -2.88 19.13
N LEU A 99 8.33 -1.94 18.58
CA LEU A 99 7.95 -1.96 17.17
C LEU A 99 9.18 -1.98 16.25
N ARG A 100 9.20 -2.99 15.38
CA ARG A 100 10.23 -3.23 14.37
C ARG A 100 9.67 -2.98 12.98
N LEU A 101 10.46 -2.38 12.10
CA LEU A 101 10.07 -2.17 10.70
C LEU A 101 11.32 -2.14 9.82
N SER A 102 11.17 -2.45 8.52
CA SER A 102 12.23 -2.22 7.54
C SER A 102 12.64 -0.76 7.57
N GLU A 103 13.93 -0.46 7.65
CA GLU A 103 14.45 0.91 7.65
C GLU A 103 13.97 1.67 6.41
N LYS A 104 13.99 1.03 5.23
CA LYS A 104 13.46 1.64 3.99
C LYS A 104 11.98 2.02 4.14
N VAL A 105 11.16 1.13 4.69
CA VAL A 105 9.72 1.36 4.86
C VAL A 105 9.48 2.44 5.93
N ALA A 106 10.23 2.43 7.02
CA ALA A 106 10.17 3.45 8.07
C ALA A 106 10.49 4.85 7.55
N ARG A 107 11.51 4.98 6.69
CA ARG A 107 11.84 6.24 6.00
C ARG A 107 10.67 6.71 5.13
N LYS A 108 10.08 5.81 4.33
CA LYS A 108 8.94 6.16 3.48
C LYS A 108 7.69 6.54 4.27
N PHE A 109 7.45 5.88 5.41
CA PHE A 109 6.37 6.24 6.32
C PHE A 109 6.62 7.60 6.97
N SER A 110 7.86 7.90 7.37
CA SER A 110 8.24 9.23 7.88
C SER A 110 7.99 10.33 6.83
N ASP A 111 8.44 10.12 5.58
CA ASP A 111 8.19 11.04 4.45
C ASP A 111 6.68 11.30 4.28
N MET A 112 5.86 10.24 4.36
CA MET A 112 4.41 10.32 4.22
C MET A 112 3.77 11.14 5.35
N VAL A 113 4.16 10.88 6.60
CA VAL A 113 3.64 11.62 7.75
C VAL A 113 4.07 13.09 7.68
N GLU A 114 5.31 13.40 7.29
CA GLU A 114 5.76 14.78 7.10
C GLU A 114 4.94 15.52 6.05
N ALA A 115 4.57 14.84 4.95
CA ALA A 115 3.67 15.43 3.95
C ALA A 115 2.27 15.69 4.51
N ALA A 116 1.73 14.77 5.31
CA ALA A 116 0.44 14.95 5.97
C ALA A 116 0.44 16.15 6.94
N GLN A 117 1.57 16.41 7.62
CA GLN A 117 1.71 17.59 8.47
C GLN A 117 1.61 18.89 7.68
N LYS A 118 2.09 18.93 6.44
CA LYS A 118 1.95 20.11 5.56
C LYS A 118 0.48 20.40 5.20
N ASP A 119 -0.37 19.38 5.30
CA ASP A 119 -1.83 19.46 5.14
C ASP A 119 -2.57 19.61 6.48
N ASN A 120 -1.86 19.93 7.58
CA ASN A 120 -2.39 20.07 8.94
C ASN A 120 -2.95 18.76 9.56
N VAL A 121 -2.44 17.60 9.16
CA VAL A 121 -2.80 16.28 9.71
C VAL A 121 -1.61 15.71 10.49
N HIS A 122 -1.76 15.50 11.80
CA HIS A 122 -0.60 15.34 12.71
C HIS A 122 -0.68 14.18 13.71
N ASN A 123 -1.85 13.59 13.97
CA ASN A 123 -2.05 12.74 15.15
C ASN A 123 -1.77 11.26 14.88
N PHE A 124 -0.89 10.96 13.93
CA PHE A 124 -0.54 9.59 13.55
C PHE A 124 0.04 8.81 14.73
N LEU A 125 -0.36 7.54 14.84
CA LEU A 125 0.14 6.58 15.81
C LEU A 125 0.44 5.27 15.08
N LEU A 126 1.67 4.77 15.14
CA LEU A 126 1.98 3.44 14.63
C LEU A 126 1.61 2.42 15.71
N SER A 127 0.60 1.59 15.45
CA SER A 127 0.08 0.61 16.42
C SER A 127 0.67 -0.79 16.26
N SER A 128 0.98 -1.20 15.03
CA SER A 128 1.63 -2.48 14.74
C SER A 128 2.50 -2.37 13.51
N ALA A 129 3.54 -3.20 13.42
CA ALA A 129 4.52 -3.21 12.35
C ALA A 129 5.00 -4.65 12.11
N PHE A 130 6.29 -4.93 11.99
CA PHE A 130 6.78 -6.31 11.88
C PHE A 130 6.32 -7.16 13.09
N ARG A 131 5.76 -8.33 12.78
CA ARG A 131 5.51 -9.41 13.75
C ARG A 131 6.23 -10.65 13.28
N ASP A 132 7.03 -11.28 14.12
CA ASP A 132 7.58 -12.61 13.81
C ASP A 132 6.52 -13.71 13.98
N GLN A 133 6.92 -14.95 13.69
CA GLN A 133 6.02 -16.10 13.70
C GLN A 133 5.45 -16.39 15.09
N GLU A 134 6.27 -16.22 16.14
CA GLU A 134 5.83 -16.51 17.50
C GLU A 134 4.88 -15.41 17.99
N GLU A 135 5.18 -14.15 17.73
CA GLU A 135 4.26 -13.03 18.00
C GLU A 135 2.92 -13.22 17.27
N GLN A 136 2.95 -13.62 15.99
CA GLN A 136 1.74 -13.88 15.21
C GLN A 136 0.97 -15.10 15.74
N LYS A 137 1.67 -16.13 16.22
CA LYS A 137 1.06 -17.32 16.81
C LYS A 137 0.32 -17.00 18.11
N VAL A 138 0.95 -16.25 19.01
CA VAL A 138 0.32 -15.79 20.26
C VAL A 138 -0.93 -14.97 19.93
N LEU A 139 -0.84 -14.03 18.98
CA LEU A 139 -2.00 -13.24 18.55
C LEU A 139 -3.14 -14.12 18.01
N TYR A 140 -2.82 -15.11 17.18
CA TYR A 140 -3.78 -16.04 16.61
C TYR A 140 -4.47 -16.90 17.68
N GLU A 141 -3.71 -17.41 18.65
CA GLU A 141 -4.23 -18.21 19.77
C GLU A 141 -5.12 -17.38 20.70
N GLU A 142 -4.78 -16.11 20.95
CA GLU A 142 -5.54 -15.23 21.83
C GLU A 142 -6.81 -14.65 21.20
N LYS A 143 -6.76 -14.27 19.92
CA LYS A 143 -7.86 -13.56 19.23
C LYS A 143 -8.73 -14.47 18.37
N GLY A 144 -8.21 -15.64 18.01
CA GLY A 144 -8.87 -16.57 17.12
C GLY A 144 -8.85 -16.16 15.64
N LYS A 145 -9.25 -17.12 14.80
CA LYS A 145 -9.23 -17.01 13.34
C LYS A 145 -10.11 -15.91 12.74
N ASP A 146 -11.10 -15.43 13.50
CA ASP A 146 -12.01 -14.38 13.04
C ASP A 146 -11.35 -12.99 13.07
N TYR A 147 -10.20 -12.88 13.76
CA TYR A 147 -9.46 -11.63 13.94
C TYR A 147 -8.02 -11.70 13.40
N ALA A 148 -7.35 -12.83 13.60
CA ALA A 148 -5.94 -12.98 13.24
C ALA A 148 -5.74 -14.09 12.22
N LEU A 149 -4.80 -13.88 11.31
CA LEU A 149 -4.32 -14.90 10.39
C LEU A 149 -3.30 -15.82 11.07
N PRO A 150 -3.23 -17.11 10.69
CA PRO A 150 -2.23 -18.02 11.22
C PRO A 150 -0.80 -17.54 10.91
N PRO A 151 0.20 -17.98 11.70
CA PRO A 151 1.61 -17.65 11.47
C PRO A 151 2.04 -17.95 10.02
N GLY A 152 2.70 -16.98 9.39
CA GLY A 152 3.13 -17.06 8.00
C GLY A 152 2.12 -16.56 6.98
N TYR A 153 0.87 -16.32 7.36
CA TYR A 153 -0.17 -15.82 6.44
C TYR A 153 -0.46 -14.32 6.64
N SER A 154 0.25 -13.67 7.57
CA SER A 154 0.11 -12.25 7.90
C SER A 154 1.16 -11.41 7.17
N GLU A 155 0.75 -10.31 6.52
CA GLU A 155 1.70 -9.40 5.87
C GLU A 155 2.67 -8.74 6.86
N HIS A 156 2.33 -8.66 8.14
CA HIS A 156 3.25 -8.17 9.18
C HIS A 156 4.50 -9.06 9.30
N ASN A 157 4.42 -10.33 8.91
CA ASN A 157 5.58 -11.22 8.87
C ASN A 157 6.61 -10.80 7.78
N LEU A 158 6.28 -9.89 6.86
CA LEU A 158 7.23 -9.37 5.85
C LEU A 158 8.00 -8.13 6.31
N GLY A 159 7.50 -7.42 7.33
CA GLY A 159 7.99 -6.09 7.70
C GLY A 159 7.72 -5.01 6.64
N LEU A 160 6.71 -5.25 5.79
CA LEU A 160 6.20 -4.32 4.77
C LEU A 160 4.81 -3.76 5.12
N ALA A 161 4.16 -4.33 6.13
CA ALA A 161 2.86 -3.91 6.61
C ALA A 161 2.97 -3.13 7.93
N LEU A 162 2.06 -2.18 8.10
CA LEU A 162 1.94 -1.38 9.30
C LEU A 162 0.46 -1.05 9.57
N ASP A 163 0.10 -1.09 10.85
CA ASP A 163 -1.19 -0.62 11.33
C ASP A 163 -1.03 0.80 11.86
N VAL A 164 -1.83 1.71 11.30
CA VAL A 164 -1.81 3.13 11.66
C VAL A 164 -3.10 3.51 12.35
N GLY A 165 -2.96 4.15 13.50
CA GLY A 165 -4.01 4.77 14.29
C GLY A 165 -3.92 6.29 14.31
N SER A 166 -4.87 6.90 15.03
CA SER A 166 -4.84 8.31 15.39
C SER A 166 -4.91 8.42 16.92
N THR A 167 -4.21 9.39 17.50
CA THR A 167 -4.28 9.67 18.94
C THR A 167 -5.54 10.44 19.34
N LYS A 168 -6.37 10.87 18.37
CA LYS A 168 -7.61 11.62 18.62
C LYS A 168 -8.86 10.75 18.66
N GLU A 169 -8.97 9.82 17.70
CA GLU A 169 -10.14 8.97 17.55
C GLU A 169 -9.80 7.73 16.71
N SER A 170 -10.79 6.86 16.48
CA SER A 170 -10.61 5.72 15.57
C SER A 170 -10.18 6.21 14.18
N ILE A 171 -9.14 5.59 13.62
CA ILE A 171 -8.60 5.91 12.28
C ILE A 171 -9.70 5.97 11.20
N LYS A 172 -10.77 5.18 11.36
CA LYS A 172 -11.92 5.13 10.45
C LYS A 172 -12.62 6.49 10.30
N TYR A 173 -12.59 7.31 11.34
CA TYR A 173 -13.27 8.61 11.40
C TYR A 173 -12.26 9.78 11.46
N ALA A 174 -11.02 9.50 11.86
CA ALA A 174 -9.96 10.48 11.99
C ALA A 174 -9.51 11.08 10.64
N ALA A 175 -9.03 12.32 10.69
CA ALA A 175 -8.43 13.00 9.53
C ALA A 175 -7.22 12.24 8.96
N GLU A 176 -6.45 11.58 9.82
CA GLU A 176 -5.31 10.74 9.44
C GLU A 176 -5.73 9.60 8.49
N GLY A 177 -6.85 8.92 8.77
CA GLY A 177 -7.36 7.84 7.92
C GLY A 177 -7.89 8.33 6.58
N ALA A 178 -8.57 9.47 6.56
CA ALA A 178 -9.03 10.11 5.32
C ALA A 178 -7.84 10.56 4.45
N TRP A 179 -6.80 11.14 5.08
CA TRP A 179 -5.60 11.57 4.40
C TRP A 179 -4.82 10.40 3.81
N ILE A 180 -4.66 9.31 4.57
CA ILE A 180 -4.03 8.06 4.11
C ILE A 180 -4.72 7.53 2.85
N GLN A 181 -6.05 7.42 2.85
CA GLN A 181 -6.81 6.92 1.71
C GLN A 181 -6.57 7.74 0.43
N LYS A 182 -6.36 9.05 0.57
CA LYS A 182 -6.14 9.96 -0.56
C LYS A 182 -4.68 10.02 -1.01
N ASN A 183 -3.70 9.82 -0.11
CA ASN A 183 -2.32 10.22 -0.36
C ASN A 183 -1.26 9.13 -0.14
N ALA A 184 -1.54 8.04 0.58
CA ALA A 184 -0.51 7.05 0.95
C ALA A 184 0.21 6.43 -0.26
N TRP A 185 -0.50 6.30 -1.38
CA TRP A 185 0.03 5.81 -2.66
C TRP A 185 1.16 6.67 -3.21
N LYS A 186 1.21 7.97 -2.88
CA LYS A 186 2.29 8.87 -3.32
C LYS A 186 3.64 8.47 -2.73
N PHE A 187 3.65 7.66 -1.67
CA PHE A 187 4.83 7.26 -0.90
C PHE A 187 5.18 5.78 -0.99
N GLY A 188 4.48 5.02 -1.85
CA GLY A 188 4.71 3.58 -1.98
C GLY A 188 3.76 2.70 -1.18
N PHE A 189 2.78 3.27 -0.47
CA PHE A 189 1.83 2.52 0.37
C PHE A 189 0.46 2.38 -0.29
N VAL A 190 -0.22 1.28 -0.01
CA VAL A 190 -1.63 1.09 -0.38
C VAL A 190 -2.44 0.76 0.87
N LEU A 191 -3.70 1.20 0.89
CA LEU A 191 -4.69 0.65 1.83
C LEU A 191 -4.99 -0.77 1.40
N ARG A 192 -4.51 -1.76 2.17
CA ARG A 192 -4.43 -3.14 1.71
C ARG A 192 -5.79 -3.82 1.57
N TYR A 193 -6.70 -3.55 2.51
CA TYR A 193 -8.00 -4.20 2.62
C TYR A 193 -9.15 -3.17 2.55
N PRO A 194 -9.45 -2.64 1.35
CA PRO A 194 -10.54 -1.69 1.18
C PRO A 194 -11.91 -2.39 1.15
N LYS A 195 -12.94 -1.73 1.70
CA LYS A 195 -14.29 -2.28 1.84
C LYS A 195 -14.90 -2.86 0.56
N ALA A 196 -14.60 -2.25 -0.59
CA ALA A 196 -15.15 -2.69 -1.88
C ALA A 196 -14.52 -3.99 -2.41
N LYS A 197 -13.42 -4.47 -1.82
CA LYS A 197 -12.59 -5.56 -2.36
C LYS A 197 -12.48 -6.77 -1.43
N VAL A 198 -13.31 -6.87 -0.39
CA VAL A 198 -13.38 -8.02 0.53
C VAL A 198 -13.54 -9.36 -0.21
N HIS A 199 -14.36 -9.38 -1.27
CA HIS A 199 -14.57 -10.57 -2.10
C HIS A 199 -13.34 -11.01 -2.92
N ILE A 200 -12.29 -10.19 -2.97
CA ILE A 200 -11.01 -10.49 -3.64
C ILE A 200 -9.93 -10.76 -2.61
N THR A 201 -9.82 -9.91 -1.58
CA THR A 201 -8.77 -10.02 -0.55
C THR A 201 -9.05 -11.11 0.48
N GLY A 202 -10.31 -11.52 0.65
CA GLY A 202 -10.74 -12.44 1.71
C GLY A 202 -10.73 -11.84 3.11
N ILE A 203 -10.30 -10.58 3.27
CA ILE A 203 -10.16 -9.86 4.54
C ILE A 203 -11.15 -8.69 4.56
N GLU A 204 -11.80 -8.51 5.72
CA GLU A 204 -12.73 -7.41 5.98
C GLU A 204 -12.07 -6.03 5.85
N TYR A 205 -12.89 -4.98 5.86
CA TYR A 205 -12.37 -3.61 5.73
C TYR A 205 -11.47 -3.21 6.92
N GLU A 206 -10.20 -2.93 6.64
CA GLU A 206 -9.22 -2.49 7.62
C GLU A 206 -8.67 -1.10 7.26
N PRO A 207 -9.26 0.00 7.76
CA PRO A 207 -8.80 1.37 7.47
C PRO A 207 -7.41 1.71 8.02
N TRP A 208 -6.85 0.87 8.90
CA TRP A 208 -5.53 1.06 9.53
C TRP A 208 -4.39 0.37 8.77
N HIS A 209 -4.66 -0.71 8.02
CA HIS A 209 -3.61 -1.60 7.50
C HIS A 209 -3.05 -1.07 6.19
N LEU A 210 -1.83 -0.57 6.24
CA LEU A 210 -1.06 -0.15 5.07
C LEU A 210 -0.04 -1.19 4.68
N ARG A 211 0.09 -1.40 3.38
CA ARG A 211 1.10 -2.27 2.76
C ARG A 211 2.02 -1.45 1.88
N TYR A 212 3.33 -1.53 2.13
CA TYR A 212 4.33 -0.99 1.22
C TYR A 212 4.51 -1.91 0.01
N VAL A 213 4.34 -1.34 -1.18
CA VAL A 213 4.54 -1.99 -2.48
C VAL A 213 5.52 -1.23 -3.36
N GLY A 214 6.00 -0.06 -2.90
CA GLY A 214 6.92 0.79 -3.63
C GLY A 214 6.27 1.64 -4.74
N LEU A 215 7.06 2.56 -5.28
CA LEU A 215 6.73 3.31 -6.49
C LEU A 215 7.40 2.63 -7.70
N PRO A 216 6.77 2.66 -8.89
CA PRO A 216 5.50 3.34 -9.20
C PRO A 216 4.27 2.46 -8.93
N HIS A 217 4.45 1.28 -8.35
CA HIS A 217 3.42 0.25 -8.20
C HIS A 217 2.17 0.74 -7.47
N SER A 218 2.34 1.35 -6.30
CA SER A 218 1.26 1.96 -5.52
C SER A 218 0.48 3.02 -6.30
N ALA A 219 1.14 3.82 -7.13
CA ALA A 219 0.48 4.81 -7.99
C ALA A 219 -0.36 4.15 -9.09
N ILE A 220 0.13 3.06 -9.72
CA ILE A 220 -0.65 2.30 -10.71
C ILE A 220 -1.86 1.64 -10.04
N MET A 221 -1.65 1.05 -8.86
CA MET A 221 -2.72 0.43 -8.07
C MET A 221 -3.80 1.44 -7.71
N TYR A 222 -3.41 2.64 -7.29
CA TYR A 222 -4.35 3.72 -6.98
C TYR A 222 -5.11 4.19 -8.23
N GLU A 223 -4.40 4.48 -9.33
CA GLU A 223 -5.02 4.95 -10.59
C GLU A 223 -6.05 3.95 -11.13
N LYS A 224 -5.74 2.66 -11.06
CA LYS A 224 -6.57 1.58 -11.59
C LYS A 224 -7.53 0.99 -10.56
N ASN A 225 -7.52 1.47 -9.32
CA ASN A 225 -8.33 0.95 -8.22
C ASN A 225 -8.16 -0.57 -8.03
N LEU A 226 -6.90 -1.02 -7.97
CA LEU A 226 -6.52 -2.43 -7.84
C LEU A 226 -6.02 -2.72 -6.42
N VAL A 227 -6.45 -3.85 -5.84
CA VAL A 227 -5.73 -4.48 -4.72
C VAL A 227 -4.54 -5.28 -5.23
N LEU A 228 -3.66 -5.73 -4.34
CA LEU A 228 -2.40 -6.38 -4.72
C LEU A 228 -2.63 -7.63 -5.58
N GLU A 229 -3.67 -8.42 -5.29
CA GLU A 229 -4.09 -9.59 -6.05
C GLU A 229 -4.39 -9.25 -7.51
N GLU A 230 -5.22 -8.23 -7.73
CA GLU A 230 -5.59 -7.77 -9.07
C GLU A 230 -4.40 -7.11 -9.78
N TYR A 231 -3.58 -6.38 -9.05
CA TYR A 231 -2.39 -5.72 -9.59
C TYR A 231 -1.38 -6.74 -10.11
N LEU A 232 -1.09 -7.80 -9.36
CA LEU A 232 -0.20 -8.87 -9.81
C LEU A 232 -0.79 -9.61 -11.02
N THR A 233 -2.10 -9.84 -11.04
CA THR A 233 -2.80 -10.40 -12.21
C THR A 233 -2.66 -9.48 -13.43
N TYR A 234 -2.79 -8.16 -13.23
CA TYR A 234 -2.60 -7.15 -14.26
C TYR A 234 -1.17 -7.16 -14.80
N LEU A 235 -0.14 -7.19 -13.93
CA LEU A 235 1.27 -7.26 -14.35
C LEU A 235 1.55 -8.53 -15.19
N LYS A 236 1.01 -9.69 -14.78
CA LYS A 236 1.15 -10.95 -15.52
C LYS A 236 0.54 -10.88 -16.91
N LYS A 237 -0.62 -10.24 -17.03
CA LYS A 237 -1.33 -10.08 -18.30
C LYS A 237 -0.58 -9.14 -19.25
N GLU A 238 -0.18 -7.96 -18.76
CA GLU A 238 0.47 -6.94 -19.60
C GLU A 238 1.91 -7.33 -19.92
N LYS A 239 2.58 -8.07 -19.04
CA LYS A 239 4.00 -8.48 -19.07
C LYS A 239 5.00 -7.34 -19.01
N GLN A 240 4.72 -6.21 -19.64
CA GLN A 240 5.57 -5.03 -19.70
C GLN A 240 4.71 -3.77 -19.65
N ILE A 241 5.04 -2.87 -18.72
CA ILE A 241 4.37 -1.59 -18.54
C ILE A 241 5.43 -0.50 -18.47
N ALA A 242 5.30 0.50 -19.33
CA ALA A 242 6.06 1.73 -19.25
C ALA A 242 5.16 2.86 -18.71
N THR A 243 5.67 3.65 -17.78
CA THR A 243 4.94 4.79 -17.20
C THR A 243 5.89 5.89 -16.76
N THR A 244 5.37 7.11 -16.62
CA THR A 244 6.06 8.21 -15.92
C THR A 244 5.41 8.45 -14.58
N TYR A 245 6.21 8.76 -13.57
CA TYR A 245 5.72 9.27 -12.30
C TYR A 245 6.71 10.29 -11.73
N GLN A 246 6.23 11.47 -11.33
CA GLN A 246 7.03 12.56 -10.75
C GLN A 246 8.30 12.94 -11.55
N GLY A 247 8.21 12.94 -12.88
CA GLY A 247 9.34 13.29 -13.74
C GLY A 247 10.32 12.14 -14.01
N GLU A 248 9.99 10.92 -13.58
CA GLU A 248 10.83 9.74 -13.75
C GLU A 248 10.16 8.71 -14.64
N LYS A 249 10.94 8.05 -15.49
CA LYS A 249 10.46 6.96 -16.35
C LYS A 249 10.64 5.63 -15.63
N PHE A 250 9.61 4.80 -15.73
CA PHE A 250 9.62 3.46 -15.19
C PHE A 250 9.29 2.44 -16.26
N LEU A 251 10.02 1.33 -16.25
CA LEU A 251 9.70 0.11 -16.99
C LEU A 251 9.50 -1.02 -15.99
N ILE A 252 8.34 -1.66 -16.04
CA ILE A 252 7.94 -2.76 -15.16
C ILE A 252 7.75 -4.00 -16.03
N CYS A 253 8.55 -5.02 -15.80
CA CYS A 253 8.53 -6.27 -16.56
C CYS A 253 8.24 -7.45 -15.65
N PHE A 254 7.22 -8.25 -15.96
CA PHE A 254 6.94 -9.51 -15.31
C PHE A 254 7.62 -10.66 -16.07
N PHE A 255 8.33 -11.52 -15.35
CA PHE A 255 8.95 -12.72 -15.86
C PHE A 255 8.41 -13.95 -15.11
N PRO A 256 7.75 -14.90 -15.80
CA PRO A 256 7.41 -16.17 -15.18
C PRO A 256 8.68 -16.95 -14.85
N VAL A 257 8.67 -17.66 -13.74
CA VAL A 257 9.80 -18.46 -13.27
C VAL A 257 9.34 -19.90 -13.09
N SER A 258 9.78 -20.77 -14.00
CA SER A 258 9.48 -22.21 -14.00
C SER A 258 10.72 -23.09 -13.87
N GLU A 259 11.91 -22.49 -13.95
CA GLU A 259 13.21 -23.17 -13.93
C GLU A 259 14.03 -22.68 -12.72
N ASP A 260 15.07 -23.41 -12.34
CA ASP A 260 15.92 -23.05 -11.19
C ASP A 260 16.72 -21.75 -11.41
N HIS A 261 17.07 -21.48 -12.66
CA HIS A 261 17.95 -20.40 -13.09
C HIS A 261 17.36 -19.63 -14.29
N PRO A 262 16.21 -18.96 -14.14
CA PRO A 262 15.58 -18.26 -15.24
C PRO A 262 16.40 -17.04 -15.66
N LYS A 263 16.30 -16.69 -16.93
CA LYS A 263 16.85 -15.45 -17.49
C LYS A 263 15.79 -14.36 -17.50
N ILE A 264 16.13 -13.20 -16.97
CA ILE A 264 15.31 -11.99 -16.98
C ILE A 264 16.05 -10.87 -17.72
N LEU A 265 15.33 -9.82 -18.12
CA LEU A 265 15.94 -8.62 -18.68
C LEU A 265 16.03 -7.54 -17.59
N VAL A 266 17.21 -6.97 -17.43
CA VAL A 266 17.50 -5.86 -16.50
C VAL A 266 18.22 -4.75 -17.25
N PRO A 267 18.13 -3.48 -16.82
CA PRO A 267 18.82 -2.38 -17.48
C PRO A 267 20.35 -2.45 -17.28
N THR A 268 21.11 -1.92 -18.23
CA THR A 268 22.57 -1.74 -18.11
C THR A 268 22.96 -0.47 -17.36
N ASP A 269 22.25 0.63 -17.62
CA ASP A 269 22.64 1.99 -17.20
C ASP A 269 21.55 2.70 -16.40
N SER A 270 20.71 1.95 -15.67
CA SER A 270 19.64 2.50 -14.84
C SER A 270 19.47 1.71 -13.55
N GLU A 271 18.98 2.38 -12.51
CA GLU A 271 18.62 1.71 -11.26
C GLU A 271 17.43 0.77 -11.50
N TYR A 272 17.44 -0.39 -10.86
CA TYR A 272 16.32 -1.30 -10.89
C TYR A 272 16.15 -2.06 -9.57
N THR A 273 14.93 -2.54 -9.36
CA THR A 273 14.60 -3.49 -8.28
C THR A 273 14.04 -4.77 -8.88
N ILE A 274 14.30 -5.89 -8.21
CA ILE A 274 13.64 -7.17 -8.49
C ILE A 274 12.75 -7.49 -7.29
N SER A 275 11.51 -7.86 -7.56
CA SER A 275 10.60 -8.41 -6.55
C SER A 275 9.91 -9.64 -7.08
N GLY A 276 9.94 -10.71 -6.32
CA GLY A 276 9.01 -11.80 -6.49
C GLY A 276 7.56 -11.38 -6.27
N ASN A 277 6.64 -12.18 -6.79
CA ASN A 277 5.21 -12.08 -6.51
C ASN A 277 4.70 -13.08 -5.45
N ASN A 278 5.60 -13.91 -4.90
CA ASN A 278 5.30 -15.02 -3.98
C ASN A 278 4.52 -16.20 -4.59
N MET A 279 4.39 -16.25 -5.92
CA MET A 279 3.58 -17.26 -6.63
C MET A 279 4.38 -17.99 -7.71
N ASP A 280 4.76 -17.28 -8.78
CA ASP A 280 5.19 -17.89 -10.04
C ASP A 280 6.08 -17.01 -10.91
N GLY A 281 6.54 -15.86 -10.39
CA GLY A 281 7.43 -15.02 -11.15
C GLY A 281 8.03 -13.86 -10.36
N VAL A 282 8.81 -13.08 -11.10
CA VAL A 282 9.46 -11.86 -10.62
C VAL A 282 9.04 -10.66 -11.45
N ILE A 283 9.09 -9.50 -10.82
CA ILE A 283 8.85 -8.18 -11.39
C ILE A 283 10.16 -7.42 -11.33
N VAL A 284 10.65 -6.98 -12.50
CA VAL A 284 11.77 -6.05 -12.62
C VAL A 284 11.19 -4.66 -12.80
N THR A 285 11.59 -3.73 -11.95
CA THR A 285 11.18 -2.32 -12.02
C THR A 285 12.41 -1.48 -12.23
N THR A 286 12.57 -0.98 -13.45
CA THR A 286 13.61 -0.03 -13.83
C THR A 286 13.16 1.39 -13.57
N ARG A 287 14.06 2.23 -13.07
CA ARG A 287 13.86 3.66 -12.85
C ARG A 287 14.95 4.44 -13.58
N GLN A 288 14.55 5.39 -14.41
CA GLN A 288 15.45 6.29 -15.12
C GLN A 288 15.02 7.74 -14.87
N ASN A 289 15.97 8.57 -14.45
CA ASN A 289 15.75 10.00 -14.37
C ASN A 289 15.54 10.55 -15.79
N MET A 290 14.55 11.41 -15.98
CA MET A 290 14.56 12.23 -17.18
C MET A 290 15.70 13.23 -17.01
N ASP A 291 16.80 13.04 -17.74
CA ASP A 291 17.83 14.06 -17.85
C ASP A 291 17.13 15.38 -18.18
N SER A 292 17.28 16.36 -17.30
CA SER A 292 17.00 17.76 -17.61
C SER A 292 17.90 18.10 -18.78
N GLY A 293 17.38 17.95 -20.01
CA GLY A 293 18.16 18.10 -21.22
C GLY A 293 19.03 19.35 -21.11
N THR A 294 20.32 19.15 -21.34
CA THR A 294 21.31 20.21 -21.53
C THR A 294 20.66 21.27 -22.40
N GLN A 295 20.31 22.41 -21.80
CA GLN A 295 20.11 23.62 -22.58
C GLN A 295 21.49 23.98 -23.12
N VAL A 296 21.73 23.60 -24.36
CA VAL A 296 22.83 24.13 -25.19
C VAL A 296 22.40 25.49 -25.70
#